data_AF-A0AAU6MGZ4-F1
#
_entry.id   AF-A0AAU6MGZ4-F1
#
_cell.length_a   1.000
_cell.length_b   1.000
_cell.length_c   1.000
_cell.angle_alpha   90.00
_cell.angle_beta   90.00
_cell.angle_gamma   90.00
#
_symmetry.space_group_name_H-M   'P 1'
#
loop_
_entity.id
_entity.type
_entity.pdbx_description
1 polymer ?
#
loop_
_entity_poly.entity_id
_entity_poly.type
_entity_poly.pdbx_seq_one_letter_code
_entity_poly.pdbx_strand_id
1 'polypeptide(L)'
;MATGPPGTGKSQLVADLVATAIAAGQTVLVASTNNDAVDEVWRRCDELMPGSVVRTGSARTKNGKSNAEHEAAALHALRTGPEPSTTVATASMATTLATERLADVRQGLARIAETELRLRRAGEARAHHAEQLGITVTELQDLFGGPLRPRVLVDKAHRLSRARFLGSWRRSRFLRKSGLEGYTGDPAAGCFALAGFASAEAESSTRPSSPRAAPCFSTSTSAVIRTSPRSPTNSSTTVG
;
A
#
# COMPACT_ATOMS: atom_id res chain seq x y z
N MET A 1 21.49 -9.74 -5.25
CA MET A 1 22.50 -10.59 -5.91
C MET A 1 23.01 -11.58 -4.88
N ALA A 2 22.54 -12.82 -4.92
CA ALA A 2 23.01 -13.88 -4.01
C ALA A 2 24.17 -14.63 -4.67
N THR A 3 25.40 -14.17 -4.47
CA THR A 3 26.62 -14.83 -4.94
C THR A 3 27.20 -15.70 -3.84
N GLY A 4 26.65 -16.91 -3.67
CA GLY A 4 27.27 -17.95 -2.84
C GLY A 4 28.44 -18.66 -3.57
N PRO A 5 29.43 -19.21 -2.85
CA PRO A 5 30.46 -20.12 -3.40
C PRO A 5 29.85 -21.29 -4.21
N PRO A 6 30.57 -21.92 -5.16
CA PRO A 6 30.07 -23.10 -5.87
C PRO A 6 29.69 -24.22 -4.86
N GLY A 7 28.48 -24.77 -4.99
CA GLY A 7 27.94 -25.82 -4.09
C GLY A 7 27.03 -25.36 -2.94
N THR A 8 26.76 -24.06 -2.77
CA THR A 8 26.13 -23.50 -1.53
C THR A 8 24.61 -23.34 -1.54
N GLY A 9 23.86 -24.24 -2.19
CA GLY A 9 22.39 -24.26 -2.02
C GLY A 9 21.63 -23.10 -2.69
N LYS A 10 22.23 -22.40 -3.66
CA LYS A 10 21.53 -21.35 -4.43
C LYS A 10 20.29 -21.87 -5.16
N SER A 11 20.38 -23.04 -5.80
CA SER A 11 19.22 -23.69 -6.42
C SER A 11 18.18 -24.13 -5.38
N GLN A 12 18.60 -24.41 -4.14
CA GLN A 12 17.67 -24.73 -3.04
C GLN A 12 16.87 -23.48 -2.66
N LEU A 13 17.58 -22.38 -2.44
CA LEU A 13 16.95 -21.10 -2.11
C LEU A 13 15.97 -20.64 -3.20
N VAL A 14 16.31 -20.86 -4.49
CA VAL A 14 15.39 -20.57 -5.60
C VAL A 14 14.18 -21.51 -5.57
N ALA A 15 14.36 -22.81 -5.35
CA ALA A 15 13.26 -23.76 -5.25
C ALA A 15 12.33 -23.45 -4.06
N ASP A 16 12.89 -23.11 -2.89
CA ASP A 16 12.13 -22.75 -1.69
C ASP A 16 11.34 -21.44 -1.92
N LEU A 17 11.94 -20.47 -2.61
CA LEU A 17 11.26 -19.22 -2.98
C LEU A 17 10.11 -19.47 -3.96
N VAL A 18 10.33 -20.32 -4.98
CA VAL A 18 9.29 -20.73 -5.94
C VAL A 18 8.16 -21.44 -5.21
N ALA A 19 8.47 -22.37 -4.31
CA ALA A 19 7.47 -23.08 -3.51
C ALA A 19 6.66 -22.12 -2.62
N THR A 20 7.32 -21.16 -1.99
CA THR A 20 6.66 -20.12 -1.18
C THR A 20 5.72 -19.26 -2.02
N ALA A 21 6.16 -18.81 -3.20
CA ALA A 21 5.35 -18.00 -4.09
C ALA A 21 4.13 -18.77 -4.62
N ILE A 22 4.31 -20.05 -5.00
CA ILE A 22 3.21 -20.93 -5.41
C ILE A 22 2.22 -21.12 -4.25
N ALA A 23 2.71 -21.35 -3.03
CA ALA A 23 1.88 -21.47 -1.82
C ALA A 23 1.10 -20.17 -1.50
N ALA A 24 1.64 -19.01 -1.87
CA ALA A 24 0.97 -17.71 -1.79
C ALA A 24 0.02 -17.42 -2.97
N GLY A 25 -0.20 -18.39 -3.88
CA GLY A 25 -1.06 -18.25 -5.06
C GLY A 25 -0.47 -17.35 -6.15
N GLN A 26 0.85 -17.18 -6.18
CA GLN A 26 1.55 -16.36 -7.17
C GLN A 26 2.08 -17.20 -8.33
N THR A 27 2.15 -16.61 -9.53
CA THR A 27 2.79 -17.22 -10.71
C THR A 27 4.26 -16.82 -10.79
N VAL A 28 5.15 -17.77 -11.08
CA VAL A 28 6.61 -17.53 -11.12
C VAL A 28 7.20 -18.04 -12.45
N LEU A 29 8.07 -17.24 -13.07
CA LEU A 29 8.90 -17.65 -14.21
C LEU A 29 10.35 -17.76 -13.74
N VAL A 30 10.93 -18.97 -13.84
CA VAL A 30 12.36 -19.19 -13.60
C VAL A 30 13.05 -19.27 -14.96
N ALA A 31 13.99 -18.36 -15.21
CA ALA A 31 14.79 -18.32 -16.43
C ALA A 31 16.28 -18.25 -16.09
N SER A 32 17.09 -18.96 -16.88
CA SER A 32 18.56 -18.90 -16.81
C SER A 32 19.13 -19.13 -18.20
N THR A 33 20.30 -18.53 -18.47
CA THR A 33 21.09 -18.81 -19.67
C THR A 33 21.79 -20.16 -19.60
N ASN A 34 21.92 -20.73 -18.40
CA ASN A 34 22.44 -22.08 -18.18
C ASN A 34 21.28 -23.06 -17.97
N ASN A 35 21.07 -23.98 -18.93
CA ASN A 35 20.02 -25.00 -18.86
C ASN A 35 20.19 -25.92 -17.64
N ASP A 36 21.43 -26.28 -17.26
CA ASP A 36 21.67 -27.15 -16.11
C ASP A 36 21.17 -26.53 -14.79
N ALA A 37 21.20 -25.18 -14.69
CA ALA A 37 20.69 -24.48 -13.53
C ALA A 37 19.15 -24.50 -13.46
N VAL A 38 18.48 -24.42 -14.60
CA VAL A 38 17.02 -24.53 -14.68
C VAL A 38 16.58 -25.95 -14.37
N ASP A 39 17.30 -26.94 -14.89
CA ASP A 39 16.98 -28.35 -14.72
C ASP A 39 17.13 -28.78 -13.25
N GLU A 40 18.13 -28.25 -12.54
CA GLU A 40 18.30 -28.51 -11.10
C GLU A 40 17.20 -27.87 -10.24
N VAL A 41 16.74 -26.67 -10.59
CA VAL A 41 15.59 -26.04 -9.90
C VAL A 41 14.30 -26.79 -10.22
N TRP A 42 14.08 -27.15 -11.49
CA TRP A 42 12.93 -27.93 -11.92
C TRP A 42 12.83 -29.26 -11.18
N ARG A 43 13.92 -30.04 -11.13
CA ARG A 43 13.97 -31.32 -10.40
C ARG A 43 13.59 -31.16 -8.93
N ARG A 44 14.13 -30.15 -8.26
CA ARG A 44 13.82 -29.89 -6.84
C ARG A 44 12.37 -29.47 -6.62
N CYS A 45 11.82 -28.64 -7.50
CA CYS A 45 10.42 -28.24 -7.43
C CYS A 45 9.49 -29.43 -7.71
N ASP A 46 9.83 -30.30 -8.65
CA ASP A 46 9.05 -31.51 -8.96
C ASP A 46 9.11 -32.54 -7.82
N GLU A 47 10.25 -32.65 -7.13
CA GLU A 47 10.37 -33.47 -5.91
C GLU A 47 9.54 -32.93 -4.73
N LEU A 48 9.49 -31.61 -4.57
CA LEU A 48 8.73 -30.98 -3.47
C LEU A 48 7.23 -30.91 -3.77
N MET A 49 6.85 -30.61 -5.01
CA MET A 49 5.48 -30.38 -5.44
C MET A 49 5.32 -30.88 -6.89
N PRO A 50 5.09 -32.20 -7.09
CA PRO A 50 4.97 -32.79 -8.41
C PRO A 50 3.92 -32.09 -9.26
N GLY A 51 4.26 -31.78 -10.51
CA GLY A 51 3.33 -31.14 -11.45
C GLY A 51 3.06 -29.64 -11.21
N SER A 52 3.75 -29.00 -10.26
CA SER A 52 3.62 -27.56 -10.00
C SER A 52 4.40 -26.67 -10.98
N VAL A 53 5.36 -27.23 -11.71
CA VAL A 53 6.26 -26.50 -12.62
C VAL A 53 6.31 -27.17 -13.99
N VAL A 54 6.23 -26.36 -15.05
CA VAL A 54 6.36 -26.82 -16.44
C VAL A 54 7.72 -26.38 -16.99
N ARG A 55 8.51 -27.33 -17.51
CA ARG A 55 9.78 -27.07 -18.19
C ARG A 55 9.54 -26.84 -19.69
N THR A 56 9.76 -25.62 -20.16
CA THR A 56 9.56 -25.23 -21.58
C THR A 56 10.88 -25.03 -22.32
N GLY A 57 10.90 -25.15 -23.66
CA GLY A 57 12.04 -24.76 -24.52
C GLY A 57 12.48 -25.81 -25.55
N SER A 58 13.42 -25.45 -26.44
CA SER A 58 13.84 -26.29 -27.59
C SER A 58 15.06 -27.17 -27.33
N ALA A 59 15.63 -27.15 -26.12
CA ALA A 59 16.87 -27.87 -25.84
C ALA A 59 16.66 -29.39 -25.91
N ARG A 60 17.53 -30.04 -26.71
CA ARG A 60 17.65 -31.50 -26.75
C ARG A 60 18.50 -31.90 -25.55
N THR A 61 17.93 -32.67 -24.62
CA THR A 61 18.72 -33.26 -23.53
C THR A 61 19.84 -34.13 -24.11
N LYS A 62 20.91 -34.38 -23.35
CA LYS A 62 22.01 -35.30 -23.76
C LYS A 62 21.51 -36.70 -24.16
N ASN A 63 20.28 -37.06 -23.77
CA ASN A 63 19.59 -38.32 -24.07
C ASN A 63 18.58 -38.23 -25.23
N GLY A 64 18.59 -37.15 -26.03
CA GLY A 64 17.82 -37.05 -27.27
C GLY A 64 16.33 -36.68 -27.11
N LYS A 65 15.78 -36.64 -25.89
CA LYS A 65 14.39 -36.22 -25.62
C LYS A 65 14.26 -34.71 -25.65
N SER A 66 13.25 -34.22 -26.38
CA SER A 66 12.94 -32.80 -26.48
C SER A 66 12.20 -32.33 -25.23
N ASN A 67 12.54 -31.15 -24.70
CA ASN A 67 11.76 -30.51 -23.64
C ASN A 67 10.29 -30.25 -24.05
N ALA A 68 10.01 -30.22 -25.35
CA ALA A 68 8.64 -30.12 -25.88
C ALA A 68 7.76 -31.33 -25.50
N GLU A 69 8.34 -32.54 -25.40
CA GLU A 69 7.58 -33.73 -24.98
C GLU A 69 7.23 -33.67 -23.49
N HIS A 70 8.17 -33.22 -22.65
CA HIS A 70 7.93 -33.00 -21.23
C HIS A 70 6.91 -31.89 -20.99
N GLU A 71 7.00 -30.78 -21.74
CA GLU A 71 6.02 -29.69 -21.70
C GLU A 71 4.62 -30.19 -22.07
N ALA A 72 4.50 -30.91 -23.19
CA ALA A 72 3.22 -31.46 -23.63
C ALA A 72 2.64 -32.46 -22.61
N ALA A 73 3.48 -33.32 -22.03
CA ALA A 73 3.06 -34.27 -21.00
C ALA A 73 2.60 -33.57 -19.71
N ALA A 74 3.35 -32.56 -19.24
CA ALA A 74 2.99 -31.79 -18.05
C ALA A 74 1.69 -31.00 -18.25
N LEU A 75 1.52 -30.34 -19.39
CA LEU A 75 0.30 -29.61 -19.73
C LEU A 75 -0.90 -30.56 -19.88
N HIS A 76 -0.70 -31.73 -20.48
CA HIS A 76 -1.75 -32.75 -20.55
C HIS A 76 -2.15 -33.20 -19.14
N ALA A 77 -1.17 -33.51 -18.28
CA ALA A 77 -1.43 -33.92 -16.90
C ALA A 77 -2.17 -32.85 -16.10
N LEU A 78 -1.82 -31.57 -16.25
CA LEU A 78 -2.54 -30.45 -15.63
C LEU A 78 -3.99 -30.30 -16.14
N ARG A 79 -4.23 -30.62 -17.42
CA ARG A 79 -5.56 -30.49 -18.02
C ARG A 79 -6.47 -31.68 -17.73
N THR A 80 -5.92 -32.89 -17.65
CA THR A 80 -6.70 -34.13 -17.50
C THR A 80 -6.64 -34.72 -16.11
N GLY A 81 -5.76 -34.21 -15.25
CA GLY A 81 -5.64 -34.64 -13.86
C GLY A 81 -6.88 -34.31 -13.05
N PRO A 82 -7.15 -35.06 -11.97
CA PRO A 82 -8.18 -34.67 -11.01
C PRO A 82 -7.83 -33.31 -10.42
N GLU A 83 -8.84 -32.46 -10.17
CA GLU A 83 -8.58 -31.23 -9.41
C GLU A 83 -7.89 -31.60 -8.09
N PRO A 84 -6.80 -30.91 -7.72
CA PRO A 84 -6.10 -31.22 -6.48
C PRO A 84 -7.08 -31.04 -5.31
N SER A 85 -7.33 -32.13 -4.58
CA SER A 85 -8.22 -32.11 -3.43
C SER A 85 -7.63 -31.18 -2.37
N THR A 86 -8.33 -30.09 -2.06
CA THR A 86 -7.88 -29.14 -1.04
C THR A 86 -7.89 -29.84 0.32
N THR A 87 -6.71 -30.03 0.91
CA THR A 87 -6.62 -30.58 2.26
C THR A 87 -7.05 -29.52 3.28
N VAL A 88 -7.45 -29.95 4.49
CA VAL A 88 -7.76 -29.03 5.60
C VAL A 88 -6.58 -28.11 5.89
N ALA A 89 -5.34 -28.59 5.79
CA ALA A 89 -4.15 -27.78 5.97
C ALA A 89 -4.04 -26.66 4.91
N THR A 90 -4.29 -26.99 3.63
CA THR A 90 -4.30 -26.01 2.54
C THR A 90 -5.43 -24.98 2.70
N ALA A 91 -6.63 -25.42 3.07
CA ALA A 91 -7.77 -24.54 3.30
C ALA A 91 -7.54 -23.59 4.49
N SER A 92 -6.95 -24.10 5.59
CA SER A 92 -6.57 -23.29 6.74
C SER A 92 -5.51 -22.25 6.38
N MET A 93 -4.48 -22.64 5.61
CA MET A 93 -3.46 -21.71 5.13
C MET A 93 -4.05 -20.60 4.25
N ALA A 94 -4.93 -20.96 3.32
CA ALA A 94 -5.64 -19.98 2.48
C ALA A 94 -6.48 -19.00 3.33
N THR A 95 -7.12 -19.50 4.39
CA THR A 95 -7.87 -18.68 5.34
C THR A 95 -6.94 -17.72 6.09
N THR A 96 -5.81 -18.20 6.60
CA THR A 96 -4.80 -17.35 7.27
C THR A 96 -4.33 -16.23 6.36
N LEU A 97 -3.90 -16.53 5.14
CA LEU A 97 -3.46 -15.54 4.15
C LEU A 97 -4.56 -14.51 3.83
N ALA A 98 -5.81 -14.96 3.71
CA ALA A 98 -6.94 -14.07 3.48
C ALA A 98 -7.20 -13.13 4.68
N THR A 99 -7.07 -13.64 5.91
CA THR A 99 -7.23 -12.83 7.12
C THR A 99 -6.12 -11.79 7.29
N GLU A 100 -4.87 -12.15 6.98
CA GLU A 100 -3.73 -11.22 6.98
C GLU A 100 -3.93 -10.12 5.94
N ARG A 101 -4.32 -10.51 4.71
CA ARG A 101 -4.59 -9.54 3.64
C ARG A 101 -5.74 -8.59 3.99
N LEU A 102 -6.79 -9.10 4.64
CA LEU A 102 -7.89 -8.27 5.12
C LEU A 102 -7.41 -7.29 6.21
N ALA A 103 -6.56 -7.74 7.13
CA ALA A 103 -5.99 -6.89 8.17
C ALA A 103 -5.15 -5.75 7.57
N ASP A 104 -4.30 -6.06 6.58
CA ASP A 104 -3.49 -5.07 5.87
C ASP A 104 -4.35 -4.01 5.17
N VAL A 105 -5.41 -4.44 4.48
CA VAL A 105 -6.35 -3.53 3.81
C VAL A 105 -7.03 -2.63 4.85
N ARG A 106 -7.50 -3.19 5.97
CA ARG A 106 -8.14 -2.40 7.05
C ARG A 106 -7.18 -1.39 7.65
N GLN A 107 -5.91 -1.75 7.86
CA GLN A 107 -4.89 -0.82 8.35
C GLN A 107 -4.57 0.27 7.31
N GLY A 108 -4.57 -0.07 6.02
CA GLY A 108 -4.47 0.90 4.93
C GLY A 108 -5.59 1.94 4.97
N LEU A 109 -6.85 1.47 5.03
CA LEU A 109 -8.02 2.34 5.12
C LEU A 109 -8.02 3.22 6.37
N ALA A 110 -7.63 2.67 7.54
CA ALA A 110 -7.54 3.44 8.77
C ALA A 110 -6.52 4.59 8.68
N ARG A 111 -5.34 4.34 8.08
CA ARG A 111 -4.32 5.39 7.85
C ARG A 111 -4.79 6.48 6.90
N ILE A 112 -5.54 6.11 5.85
CA ILE A 112 -6.13 7.08 4.93
C ILE A 112 -7.15 7.94 5.67
N ALA A 113 -8.10 7.32 6.39
CA ALA A 113 -9.13 8.02 7.15
C ALA A 113 -8.55 8.98 8.21
N GLU A 114 -7.50 8.55 8.92
CA GLU A 114 -6.79 9.42 9.87
C GLU A 114 -6.15 10.62 9.17
N THR A 115 -5.53 10.39 8.01
CA THR A 115 -4.91 11.45 7.22
C THR A 115 -5.95 12.44 6.69
N GLU A 116 -7.07 11.94 6.17
CA GLU A 116 -8.20 12.75 5.70
C GLU A 116 -8.78 13.60 6.83
N LEU A 117 -9.01 13.00 8.00
CA LEU A 117 -9.51 13.72 9.17
C LEU A 117 -8.54 14.82 9.61
N ARG A 118 -7.24 14.54 9.64
CA ARG A 118 -6.21 15.53 9.97
C ARG A 118 -6.19 16.68 8.97
N LEU A 119 -6.21 16.39 7.67
CA LEU A 119 -6.22 17.41 6.61
C LEU A 119 -7.49 18.25 6.65
N ARG A 120 -8.65 17.63 6.88
CA ARG A 120 -9.92 18.33 7.06
C ARG A 120 -9.85 19.27 8.25
N ARG A 121 -9.42 18.81 9.43
CA ARG A 121 -9.29 19.63 10.64
C ARG A 121 -8.32 20.80 10.44
N ALA A 122 -7.18 20.55 9.81
CA ALA A 122 -6.24 21.63 9.49
C ALA A 122 -6.88 22.66 8.53
N GLY A 123 -7.65 22.20 7.53
CA GLY A 123 -8.42 23.07 6.64
C GLY A 123 -9.47 23.92 7.37
N GLU A 124 -10.26 23.30 8.25
CA GLU A 124 -11.26 23.99 9.08
C GLU A 124 -10.59 25.02 10.00
N ALA A 125 -9.47 24.69 10.64
CA ALA A 125 -8.73 25.61 11.48
C ALA A 125 -8.20 26.82 10.70
N ARG A 126 -7.68 26.61 9.48
CA ARG A 126 -7.27 27.73 8.61
C ARG A 126 -8.43 28.63 8.24
N ALA A 127 -9.56 28.05 7.85
CA ALA A 127 -10.77 28.81 7.52
C ALA A 127 -11.25 29.63 8.72
N HIS A 128 -11.31 29.02 9.91
CA HIS A 128 -11.72 29.69 11.14
C HIS A 128 -10.81 30.88 11.50
N HIS A 129 -9.49 30.71 11.41
CA HIS A 129 -8.56 31.79 11.73
C HIS A 129 -8.51 32.89 10.66
N ALA A 130 -8.73 32.54 9.39
CA ALA A 130 -8.86 33.50 8.31
C ALA A 130 -10.12 34.38 8.51
N GLU A 131 -11.25 33.76 8.87
CA GLU A 131 -12.49 34.46 9.23
C GLU A 131 -12.28 35.43 10.40
N GLN A 132 -11.59 35.01 11.47
CA GLN A 132 -11.23 35.88 12.60
C GLN A 132 -10.40 37.10 12.20
N LEU A 133 -9.60 36.99 11.13
CA LEU A 133 -8.78 38.07 10.60
C LEU A 133 -9.51 38.94 9.57
N GLY A 134 -10.72 38.53 9.14
CA GLY A 134 -11.49 39.22 8.11
C GLY A 134 -10.88 39.13 6.72
N ILE A 135 -10.10 38.07 6.45
CA ILE A 135 -9.34 37.87 5.20
C ILE A 135 -9.55 36.42 4.74
N THR A 136 -9.42 36.16 3.44
CA THR A 136 -9.57 34.80 2.90
C THR A 136 -8.34 33.92 3.20
N VAL A 137 -8.54 32.60 3.18
CA VAL A 137 -7.45 31.62 3.34
C VAL A 137 -6.39 31.81 2.26
N THR A 138 -6.78 32.06 1.01
CA THR A 138 -5.86 32.23 -0.12
C THR A 138 -5.02 33.49 0.03
N GLU A 139 -5.61 34.61 0.43
CA GLU A 139 -4.85 35.85 0.70
C GLU A 139 -3.83 35.66 1.83
N LEU A 140 -4.20 34.93 2.90
CA LEU A 140 -3.26 34.58 3.96
C LEU A 140 -2.14 33.66 3.44
N GLN A 141 -2.46 32.65 2.62
CA GLN A 141 -1.46 31.78 2.00
C GLN A 141 -0.48 32.55 1.10
N ASP A 142 -0.97 33.51 0.32
CA ASP A 142 -0.13 34.38 -0.52
C ASP A 142 0.79 35.27 0.33
N LEU A 143 0.31 35.75 1.49
CA LEU A 143 1.15 36.46 2.47
C LEU A 143 2.28 35.57 3.02
N PHE A 144 2.02 34.27 3.21
CA PHE A 144 3.05 33.28 3.59
C PHE A 144 3.91 32.84 2.40
N GLY A 145 3.44 32.93 1.15
CA GLY A 145 4.19 32.58 -0.06
C GLY A 145 5.20 33.65 -0.51
N GLY A 146 5.14 34.86 0.06
CA GLY A 146 5.97 36.00 -0.29
C GLY A 146 7.42 36.00 0.28
N PRO A 147 8.17 37.11 0.11
CA PRO A 147 9.60 37.22 0.48
C PRO A 147 9.89 37.20 1.99
N LEU A 148 8.87 37.18 2.85
CA LEU A 148 9.02 37.10 4.29
C LEU A 148 9.05 35.63 4.73
N ARG A 149 10.12 35.19 5.40
CA ARG A 149 10.25 33.81 5.89
C ARG A 149 9.04 33.43 6.77
N PRO A 150 8.20 32.45 6.38
CA PRO A 150 6.95 32.11 7.06
C PRO A 150 7.15 31.85 8.55
N ARG A 151 8.15 31.03 8.90
CA ARG A 151 8.45 30.65 10.29
C ARG A 151 8.75 31.84 11.21
N VAL A 152 9.40 32.88 10.71
CA VAL A 152 9.82 34.03 11.52
C VAL A 152 8.64 34.96 11.84
N LEU A 153 7.71 35.12 10.90
CA LEU A 153 6.45 35.83 11.14
C LEU A 153 5.61 35.12 12.21
N VAL A 154 5.57 33.79 12.15
CA VAL A 154 4.74 32.94 13.00
C VAL A 154 5.23 32.89 14.44
N ASP A 155 6.54 32.65 14.65
CA ASP A 155 7.12 32.66 16.00
C ASP A 155 6.96 34.03 16.67
N LYS A 156 6.94 35.09 15.86
CA LYS A 156 6.73 36.45 16.33
C LYS A 156 5.26 36.73 16.67
N ALA A 157 4.31 36.24 15.86
CA ALA A 157 2.88 36.31 16.17
C ALA A 157 2.56 35.60 17.48
N HIS A 158 3.05 34.37 17.65
CA HIS A 158 2.85 33.59 18.87
C HIS A 158 3.45 34.28 20.10
N ARG A 159 4.68 34.80 20.02
CA ARG A 159 5.29 35.56 21.13
C ARG A 159 4.55 36.86 21.46
N LEU A 160 4.08 37.59 20.45
CA LEU A 160 3.40 38.87 20.64
C LEU A 160 1.97 38.73 21.16
N SER A 161 1.29 37.62 20.84
CA SER A 161 -0.03 37.30 21.40
C SER A 161 -0.02 37.24 22.93
N ARG A 162 1.11 36.83 23.53
CA ARG A 162 1.30 36.67 24.99
C ARG A 162 2.04 37.85 25.65
N ALA A 163 2.37 38.91 24.90
CA ALA A 163 3.19 40.01 25.41
C ALA A 163 2.41 40.97 26.32
N ARG A 164 2.99 41.27 27.51
CA ARG A 164 2.40 42.19 28.52
C ARG A 164 2.87 43.64 28.38
N PHE A 165 4.16 43.87 28.09
CA PHE A 165 4.74 45.23 28.02
C PHE A 165 4.58 45.86 26.63
N LEU A 166 4.03 47.09 26.58
CA LEU A 166 3.66 47.81 25.35
C LEU A 166 2.86 46.93 24.36
N GLY A 167 2.08 45.99 24.89
CA GLY A 167 1.50 44.89 24.13
C GLY A 167 0.60 45.36 22.99
N SER A 168 -0.32 46.28 23.26
CA SER A 168 -1.25 46.80 22.25
C SER A 168 -0.53 47.47 21.07
N TRP A 169 0.45 48.35 21.36
CA TRP A 169 1.24 49.02 20.33
C TRP A 169 2.10 48.04 19.51
N ARG A 170 2.79 47.10 20.18
CA ARG A 170 3.65 46.10 19.50
C ARG A 170 2.84 45.14 18.63
N ARG A 171 1.65 44.73 19.08
CA ARG A 171 0.74 43.86 18.33
C ARG A 171 0.16 44.59 17.11
N SER A 172 -0.36 45.80 17.29
CA SER A 172 -0.91 46.62 16.19
C SER A 172 0.16 46.90 15.13
N ARG A 173 1.37 47.29 15.53
CA ARG A 173 2.50 47.49 14.62
C ARG A 173 2.89 46.20 13.87
N PHE A 174 2.84 45.06 14.55
CA PHE A 174 3.16 43.78 13.96
C PHE A 174 2.12 43.34 12.93
N LEU A 175 0.82 43.45 13.24
CA LEU A 175 -0.26 43.13 12.31
C LEU A 175 -0.16 43.97 11.04
N ARG A 176 0.02 45.30 11.16
CA ARG A 176 0.24 46.19 10.01
C ARG A 176 1.43 45.75 9.16
N LYS A 177 2.60 45.51 9.78
CA LYS A 177 3.80 45.06 9.07
C LYS A 177 3.64 43.69 8.39
N SER A 178 2.68 42.88 8.84
CA SER A 178 2.41 41.54 8.32
C SER A 178 1.38 41.54 7.17
N GLY A 179 0.99 42.72 6.67
CA GLY A 179 -0.01 42.86 5.61
C GLY A 179 -1.46 42.98 6.11
N LEU A 180 -1.68 42.98 7.43
CA LEU A 180 -3.00 43.09 8.07
C LEU A 180 -3.32 44.54 8.45
N GLU A 181 -3.07 45.49 7.54
CA GLU A 181 -3.20 46.93 7.83
C GLU A 181 -4.65 47.37 8.10
N GLY A 182 -5.63 46.63 7.59
CA GLY A 182 -7.07 46.88 7.77
C GLY A 182 -7.74 46.13 8.92
N TYR A 183 -7.00 45.39 9.75
CA TYR A 183 -7.60 44.65 10.87
C TYR A 183 -8.08 45.60 11.97
N THR A 184 -9.40 45.64 12.20
CA THR A 184 -10.06 46.56 13.16
C THR A 184 -10.38 45.93 14.51
N GLY A 185 -10.13 44.62 14.68
CA GLY A 185 -10.40 43.89 15.93
C GLY A 185 -9.34 44.10 17.02
N ASP A 186 -9.48 43.36 18.13
CA ASP A 186 -8.47 43.36 19.20
C ASP A 186 -7.12 42.85 18.66
N PRO A 187 -6.02 43.64 18.78
CA PRO A 187 -4.70 43.22 18.32
C PRO A 187 -4.19 41.93 18.99
N ALA A 188 -4.63 41.58 20.20
CA ALA A 188 -4.27 40.30 20.81
C ALA A 188 -4.96 39.12 20.12
N ALA A 189 -6.27 39.22 19.88
CA ALA A 189 -7.02 38.25 19.09
C ALA A 189 -6.45 38.08 17.68
N GLY A 190 -6.06 39.17 17.00
CA GLY A 190 -5.47 39.11 15.66
C GLY A 190 -4.12 38.38 15.63
N CYS A 191 -3.25 38.64 16.61
CA CYS A 191 -2.00 37.88 16.73
C CYS A 191 -2.24 36.40 17.05
N PHE A 192 -3.29 36.07 17.82
CA PHE A 192 -3.69 34.70 18.14
C PHE A 192 -4.19 33.96 16.90
N ALA A 193 -5.09 34.59 16.13
CA ALA A 193 -5.62 34.03 14.89
C ALA A 193 -4.51 33.80 13.85
N LEU A 194 -3.59 34.76 13.69
CA LEU A 194 -2.45 34.60 12.78
C LEU A 194 -1.52 33.45 13.20
N ALA A 195 -1.29 33.28 14.51
CA ALA A 195 -0.51 32.16 15.02
C ALA A 195 -1.22 30.82 14.81
N GLY A 196 -2.53 30.76 15.07
CA GLY A 196 -3.35 29.56 14.88
C GLY A 196 -3.42 29.13 13.42
N PHE A 197 -3.63 30.07 12.50
CA PHE A 197 -3.59 29.82 11.06
C PHE A 197 -2.28 29.16 10.64
N ALA A 198 -1.16 29.70 11.11
CA ALA A 198 0.15 29.21 10.74
C ALA A 198 0.48 27.82 11.31
N SER A 199 0.02 27.51 12.52
CA SER A 199 0.10 26.16 13.06
C SER A 199 -0.66 25.17 12.17
N ALA A 200 -1.86 25.54 11.70
CA ALA A 200 -2.66 24.71 10.80
C ALA A 200 -2.05 24.58 9.39
N GLU A 201 -1.36 25.62 8.88
CA GLU A 201 -0.62 25.58 7.60
C GLU A 201 0.62 24.67 7.67
N ALA A 202 1.31 24.67 8.82
CA ALA A 202 2.44 23.79 9.07
C ALA A 202 2.02 22.31 9.12
N GLU A 203 0.89 22.00 9.76
CA GLU A 203 0.33 20.65 9.85
C GLU A 203 -0.09 20.10 8.48
N SER A 204 -0.65 20.93 7.59
CA SER A 204 -0.94 20.51 6.20
C SER A 204 0.30 20.38 5.33
N SER A 205 1.34 21.17 5.58
CA SER A 205 2.58 21.18 4.78
C SER A 205 3.50 19.99 5.08
N THR A 206 3.37 19.37 6.26
CA THR A 206 3.94 18.05 6.55
C THR A 206 3.28 16.99 5.69
N ARG A 207 3.72 16.90 4.42
CA ARG A 207 3.45 15.77 3.54
C ARG A 207 3.92 14.51 4.28
N PRO A 208 3.05 13.54 4.60
CA PRO A 208 3.54 12.22 4.91
C PRO A 208 4.35 11.79 3.68
N SER A 209 5.61 11.40 3.89
CA SER A 209 6.42 10.73 2.88
C SER A 209 5.56 9.60 2.33
N SER A 210 5.08 9.76 1.10
CA SER A 210 4.14 8.83 0.49
C SER A 210 4.75 7.43 0.60
N PRO A 211 4.09 6.45 1.25
CA PRO A 211 4.36 5.07 0.91
C PRO A 211 3.93 4.96 -0.55
N ARG A 212 4.95 4.82 -1.40
CA ARG A 212 4.95 4.37 -2.78
C ARG A 212 3.64 3.65 -3.11
N ALA A 213 2.93 4.14 -4.12
CA ALA A 213 1.71 3.59 -4.69
C ALA A 213 1.63 2.07 -4.48
N ALA A 214 0.67 1.62 -3.66
CA ALA A 214 0.32 0.22 -3.62
C ALA A 214 0.00 -0.22 -5.06
N PRO A 215 0.55 -1.33 -5.55
CA PRO A 215 0.32 -1.76 -6.92
C PRO A 215 -1.17 -1.93 -7.14
N CYS A 216 -1.62 -1.35 -8.26
CA CYS A 216 -2.98 -1.41 -8.76
C CYS A 216 -3.56 -2.81 -8.53
N PHE A 217 -4.71 -2.85 -7.85
CA PHE A 217 -5.56 -4.03 -7.76
C PHE A 217 -5.73 -4.61 -9.17
N SER A 218 -5.17 -5.79 -9.41
CA SER A 218 -5.49 -6.58 -10.59
C SER A 218 -6.95 -7.03 -10.45
N THR A 219 -7.76 -6.63 -11.41
CA THR A 219 -9.14 -7.08 -11.63
C THR A 219 -9.15 -8.57 -11.96
N SER A 220 -9.09 -9.41 -10.94
CA SER A 220 -9.36 -10.85 -11.03
C SER A 220 -10.10 -11.30 -9.77
N THR A 221 -11.28 -10.73 -9.52
CA THR A 221 -12.18 -11.22 -8.47
C THR A 221 -13.62 -11.08 -8.93
N SER A 222 -14.02 -11.89 -9.91
CA SER A 222 -15.43 -12.04 -10.28
C SER A 222 -15.86 -13.48 -10.58
N ALA A 223 -15.06 -14.50 -10.24
CA ALA A 223 -15.39 -15.88 -10.63
C ALA A 223 -15.76 -16.86 -9.49
N VAL A 224 -15.62 -16.53 -8.20
CA VAL A 224 -15.63 -17.58 -7.14
C VAL A 224 -16.85 -17.53 -6.21
N ILE A 225 -17.92 -16.81 -6.56
CA ILE A 225 -19.20 -16.91 -5.81
C ILE A 225 -20.32 -17.36 -6.75
N ARG A 226 -20.31 -18.66 -7.06
CA ARG A 226 -21.52 -19.39 -7.44
C ARG A 226 -21.36 -20.89 -7.08
N THR A 227 -21.38 -21.19 -5.78
CA THR A 227 -21.86 -22.47 -5.25
C THR A 227 -23.37 -22.54 -5.51
N SER A 228 -24.03 -23.67 -5.80
CA SER A 228 -23.86 -25.03 -5.27
C SER A 228 -24.64 -26.03 -6.17
N PRO A 229 -24.20 -27.30 -6.33
CA PRO A 229 -25.05 -28.35 -6.88
C PRO A 229 -26.03 -28.87 -5.79
N ARG A 230 -27.30 -29.05 -6.17
CA ARG A 230 -28.33 -29.70 -5.35
C ARG A 230 -28.05 -31.20 -5.24
N SER A 231 -28.07 -31.73 -4.02
CA SER A 231 -28.04 -33.17 -3.75
C SER A 231 -29.33 -33.86 -4.25
N PRO A 232 -29.26 -35.06 -4.82
CA PRO A 232 -30.45 -35.83 -5.21
C PRO A 232 -31.05 -36.51 -3.98
N THR A 233 -32.33 -36.28 -3.72
CA THR A 233 -33.11 -37.08 -2.77
C THR A 233 -33.61 -38.33 -3.48
N ASN A 234 -33.17 -39.48 -2.96
CA ASN A 234 -33.56 -40.82 -3.40
C ASN A 234 -35.06 -41.04 -3.22
N SER A 235 -35.72 -41.46 -4.30
CA SER A 235 -37.02 -42.11 -4.30
C SER A 235 -36.84 -43.63 -4.10
N SER A 236 -37.43 -44.18 -3.04
CA SER A 236 -37.74 -45.61 -2.91
C SER A 236 -38.94 -45.80 -1.96
N THR A 237 -40.08 -46.12 -2.58
CA THR A 237 -40.96 -47.25 -2.28
C THR A 237 -41.46 -47.47 -0.85
N THR A 238 -42.76 -47.23 -0.63
CA THR A 238 -43.58 -48.01 0.32
C THR A 238 -45.02 -48.16 -0.19
N VAL A 239 -45.35 -49.41 -0.53
CA VAL A 239 -46.61 -50.17 -0.35
C VAL A 239 -47.93 -49.40 -0.17
N GLY A 240 -48.90 -49.72 -1.03
CA GLY A 240 -50.33 -49.40 -0.94
C GLY A 240 -51.05 -49.73 -2.23
#